data_AF-A0A8W8MPY9-F1
#
_entry.id   AF-A0A8W8MPY9-F1
#
_cell.length_a   1.000
_cell.length_b   1.000
_cell.length_c   1.000
_cell.angle_alpha   90.00
_cell.angle_beta   90.00
_cell.angle_gamma   90.00
#
_symmetry.space_group_name_H-M   'P 1'
#
loop_
_entity.id
_entity.type
_entity.pdbx_description
1 polymer ?
#
loop_
_entity_poly.entity_id
_entity_poly.type
_entity_poly.pdbx_seq_one_letter_code
_entity_poly.pdbx_strand_id
1 'polypeptide(L)'
;MAEFVQQSIEEMLPELEQMERIELFTKAETNQILKKRKALEYRMRRRTKYKEDYMQYIEYEKGALDLIKKRRKKTGIHYKKVEIDYSIVHRIHRLYRQVIARFQSDVELWLSHIKFSLDRNEKSHVSRIFAQLLQVHSKNPDLWILAAKWEFENNKNADNARTLMQRGLRFNPASKALWLEYYRMELLFVEKLRKRRELLQSTGMDQNEESSEVLNGVIAQIVYRKALEAFPGDLKFALSFLPVCRLFDFMSKEEEAMFEGLETLFPFDPNLWEVKAKRQLEIDQENPLEMFHKIFQQATENVKRAKIYTPVLETGVPGIMGASWVRCLLQMLPCVRRRMMQTRLGMQLAARLIIDKLSSLGNT
;
A
#
# COMPACT_ATOMS: atom_id res chain seq x y z
N MET A 1 -33.47 11.26 -32.26
CA MET A 1 -32.19 11.97 -31.99
C MET A 1 -32.44 13.30 -31.30
N ALA A 2 -33.19 14.20 -31.94
CA ALA A 2 -33.49 15.52 -31.41
C ALA A 2 -34.37 15.49 -30.14
N GLU A 3 -35.34 14.58 -30.06
CA GLU A 3 -36.24 14.44 -28.89
C GLU A 3 -35.47 14.17 -27.58
N PHE A 4 -34.50 13.25 -27.58
CA PHE A 4 -33.68 12.97 -26.39
C PHE A 4 -32.79 14.15 -25.99
N VAL A 5 -32.31 14.94 -26.96
CA VAL A 5 -31.56 16.17 -26.69
C VAL A 5 -32.48 17.21 -26.07
N GLN A 6 -33.70 17.33 -26.60
CA GLN A 6 -34.72 18.25 -26.10
C GLN A 6 -35.13 17.92 -24.65
N GLN A 7 -35.39 16.63 -24.37
CA GLN A 7 -35.65 16.16 -23.01
C GLN A 7 -34.49 16.46 -22.06
N SER A 8 -33.25 16.20 -22.48
CA SER A 8 -32.06 16.49 -21.66
C SER A 8 -31.95 17.99 -21.38
N ILE A 9 -32.31 18.84 -22.34
CA ILE A 9 -32.33 20.30 -22.17
C ILE A 9 -33.41 20.72 -21.17
N GLU A 10 -34.60 20.16 -21.25
CA GLU A 10 -35.71 20.43 -20.33
C GLU A 10 -35.34 20.08 -18.88
N GLU A 11 -34.63 18.98 -18.65
CA GLU A 11 -34.07 18.63 -17.33
C GLU A 11 -33.11 19.70 -16.78
N MET A 12 -32.44 20.47 -17.64
CA MET A 12 -31.44 21.47 -17.25
C MET A 12 -32.02 22.88 -17.07
N LEU A 13 -33.23 23.16 -17.56
CA LEU A 13 -33.85 24.49 -17.49
C LEU A 13 -34.09 24.98 -16.06
N PRO A 14 -34.64 24.17 -15.13
CA PRO A 14 -34.92 24.64 -13.77
C PRO A 14 -33.66 25.15 -13.06
N GLU A 15 -32.53 24.46 -13.22
CA GLU A 15 -31.23 24.87 -12.68
C GLU A 15 -30.80 26.25 -13.22
N LEU A 16 -30.92 26.47 -14.53
CA LEU A 16 -30.50 27.71 -15.19
C LEU A 16 -31.41 28.89 -14.82
N GLU A 17 -32.72 28.67 -14.78
CA GLU A 17 -33.68 29.69 -14.33
C GLU A 17 -33.42 30.10 -12.88
N GLN A 18 -33.10 29.14 -12.01
CA GLN A 18 -32.74 29.45 -10.63
C GLN A 18 -31.45 30.27 -10.55
N MET A 19 -30.45 29.95 -11.37
CA MET A 19 -29.20 30.72 -11.43
C MET A 19 -29.42 32.17 -11.89
N GLU A 20 -30.38 32.39 -12.81
CA GLU A 20 -30.80 33.72 -13.26
C GLU A 20 -31.57 34.48 -12.18
N ARG A 21 -32.54 33.84 -11.50
CA ARG A 21 -33.35 34.46 -10.43
C ARG A 21 -32.51 34.88 -9.22
N ILE A 22 -31.43 34.15 -8.93
CA ILE A 22 -30.51 34.45 -7.83
C ILE A 22 -29.46 35.50 -8.26
N GLU A 23 -29.54 35.99 -9.50
CA GLU A 23 -28.62 36.96 -10.10
C GLU A 23 -27.15 36.48 -10.08
N LEU A 24 -26.94 35.15 -10.01
CA LEU A 24 -25.61 34.56 -10.07
C LEU A 24 -25.07 34.60 -11.51
N PHE A 25 -25.98 34.54 -12.48
CA PHE A 25 -25.71 34.63 -13.91
C PHE A 25 -26.72 35.56 -14.57
N THR A 26 -26.26 36.29 -15.60
CA THR A 26 -27.16 37.08 -16.43
C THR A 26 -27.88 36.18 -17.45
N LYS A 27 -29.03 36.62 -17.95
CA LYS A 27 -29.78 35.94 -19.01
C LYS A 27 -28.94 35.67 -20.27
N ALA A 28 -28.01 36.56 -20.60
CA ALA A 28 -27.11 36.36 -21.73
C ALA A 28 -26.14 35.18 -21.47
N GLU A 29 -25.62 35.06 -20.26
CA GLU A 29 -24.71 33.99 -19.88
C GLU A 29 -25.44 32.63 -19.75
N THR A 30 -26.63 32.59 -19.16
CA THR A 30 -27.43 31.35 -19.07
C THR A 30 -27.78 30.83 -20.46
N ASN A 31 -28.11 31.71 -21.41
CA ASN A 31 -28.30 31.35 -22.82
C ASN A 31 -27.03 30.82 -23.49
N GLN A 32 -25.86 31.38 -23.18
CA GLN A 32 -24.59 30.86 -23.68
C GLN A 32 -24.30 29.46 -23.12
N ILE A 33 -24.57 29.23 -21.83
CA ILE A 33 -24.44 27.92 -21.19
C ILE A 33 -25.38 26.91 -21.86
N LEU A 34 -26.65 27.29 -22.05
CA LEU A 34 -27.65 26.46 -22.72
C LEU A 34 -27.22 26.09 -24.15
N LYS A 35 -26.74 27.05 -24.93
CA LYS A 35 -26.25 26.83 -26.30
C LYS A 35 -25.08 25.85 -26.33
N LYS A 36 -24.12 25.98 -25.40
CA LYS A 36 -22.97 25.06 -25.29
C LYS A 36 -23.40 23.66 -24.85
N ARG A 37 -24.25 23.54 -23.83
CA ARG A 37 -24.81 22.25 -23.37
C ARG A 37 -25.57 21.54 -24.49
N LYS A 38 -26.42 22.26 -25.23
CA LYS A 38 -27.14 21.73 -26.40
C LYS A 38 -26.17 21.17 -27.46
N ALA A 39 -25.10 21.89 -27.78
CA ALA A 39 -24.10 21.42 -28.74
C ALA A 39 -23.38 20.15 -28.24
N LEU A 40 -23.04 20.07 -26.96
CA LEU A 40 -22.43 18.88 -26.35
C LEU A 40 -23.39 17.68 -26.37
N GLU A 41 -24.66 17.87 -26.01
CA GLU A 41 -25.69 16.82 -26.07
C GLU A 41 -25.86 16.27 -27.50
N TYR A 42 -25.83 17.12 -28.53
CA TYR A 42 -25.82 16.62 -29.92
C TYR A 42 -24.57 15.79 -30.25
N ARG A 43 -23.39 16.18 -29.77
CA ARG A 43 -22.16 15.37 -29.93
C ARG A 43 -22.29 14.02 -29.25
N MET A 44 -22.78 14.01 -28.00
CA MET A 44 -23.04 12.80 -27.23
C MET A 44 -24.00 11.84 -27.93
N ARG A 45 -24.88 12.36 -28.79
CA ARG A 45 -25.90 11.56 -29.47
C ARG A 45 -25.47 11.04 -30.86
N ARG A 46 -24.34 11.47 -31.42
CA ARG A 46 -23.75 10.92 -32.67
C ARG A 46 -23.72 9.39 -32.72
N ARG A 47 -23.80 8.81 -33.92
CA ARG A 47 -23.80 7.34 -34.10
C ARG A 47 -22.53 6.70 -33.53
N THR A 48 -21.38 7.24 -33.89
CA THR A 48 -20.09 6.89 -33.29
C THR A 48 -19.91 7.68 -32.00
N LYS A 49 -19.60 6.98 -30.89
CA LYS A 49 -19.31 7.63 -29.61
C LYS A 49 -17.82 7.60 -29.36
N TYR A 50 -17.23 8.77 -29.19
CA TYR A 50 -15.82 8.93 -28.87
C TYR A 50 -15.65 9.18 -27.37
N LYS A 51 -14.56 8.69 -26.77
CA LYS A 51 -14.23 8.94 -25.36
C LYS A 51 -14.03 10.44 -25.12
N GLU A 52 -13.40 11.11 -26.07
CA GLU A 52 -13.04 12.52 -26.06
C GLU A 52 -14.29 13.41 -25.94
N ASP A 53 -15.40 13.03 -26.58
CA ASP A 53 -16.66 13.78 -26.49
C ASP A 53 -17.22 13.76 -25.04
N TYR A 54 -17.14 12.61 -24.35
CA TYR A 54 -17.51 12.52 -22.92
C TYR A 54 -16.57 13.36 -22.05
N MET A 55 -15.26 13.26 -22.28
CA MET A 55 -14.27 13.98 -21.49
C MET A 55 -14.42 15.50 -21.62
N GLN A 56 -14.60 16.01 -22.84
CA GLN A 56 -14.87 17.43 -23.09
C GLN A 56 -16.13 17.90 -22.37
N TYR A 57 -17.19 17.08 -22.37
CA TYR A 57 -18.42 17.44 -21.69
C TYR A 57 -18.24 17.46 -20.15
N ILE A 58 -17.57 16.45 -19.60
CA ILE A 58 -17.26 16.37 -18.17
C ILE A 58 -16.41 17.58 -17.74
N GLU A 59 -15.36 17.91 -18.50
CA GLU A 59 -14.51 19.07 -18.24
C GLU A 59 -15.29 20.38 -18.28
N TYR A 60 -16.19 20.53 -19.26
CA TYR A 60 -17.06 21.70 -19.34
C TYR A 60 -17.96 21.84 -18.10
N GLU A 61 -18.61 20.77 -17.66
CA GLU A 61 -19.49 20.81 -16.47
C GLU A 61 -18.71 21.01 -15.17
N LYS A 62 -17.50 20.44 -15.04
CA LYS A 62 -16.59 20.75 -13.93
C LYS A 62 -16.21 22.23 -13.92
N GLY A 63 -15.87 22.79 -15.08
CA GLY A 63 -15.59 24.21 -15.24
C GLY A 63 -16.79 25.11 -14.87
N ALA A 64 -18.01 24.70 -15.22
CA ALA A 64 -19.23 25.39 -14.82
C ALA A 64 -19.42 25.40 -13.30
N LEU A 65 -19.22 24.26 -12.63
CA LEU A 65 -19.24 24.18 -11.16
C LEU A 65 -18.20 25.08 -10.52
N ASP A 66 -16.98 25.11 -11.04
CA ASP A 66 -15.92 25.93 -10.47
C ASP A 66 -16.16 27.42 -10.69
N LEU A 67 -16.76 27.81 -11.82
CA LEU A 67 -17.24 29.18 -12.04
C LEU A 67 -18.32 29.57 -11.04
N ILE A 68 -19.31 28.69 -10.81
CA ILE A 68 -20.37 28.90 -9.80
C ILE A 68 -19.75 29.08 -8.41
N LYS A 69 -18.82 28.21 -8.02
CA LYS A 69 -18.10 28.33 -6.73
C LYS A 69 -17.36 29.66 -6.61
N LYS A 70 -16.63 30.09 -7.66
CA LYS A 70 -15.90 31.37 -7.67
C LYS A 70 -16.85 32.56 -7.57
N ARG A 71 -17.98 32.55 -8.28
CA ARG A 71 -18.98 33.63 -8.22
C ARG A 71 -19.62 33.72 -6.85
N ARG A 72 -20.06 32.60 -6.28
CA ARG A 72 -20.64 32.57 -4.93
C ARG A 72 -19.68 33.09 -3.86
N LYS A 73 -18.37 32.81 -3.99
CA LYS A 73 -17.35 33.40 -3.10
C LYS A 73 -17.24 34.92 -3.23
N LYS A 74 -17.44 35.46 -4.44
CA LYS A 74 -17.38 36.92 -4.69
C LYS A 74 -18.65 37.65 -4.28
N THR A 75 -19.82 37.07 -4.55
CA THR A 75 -21.12 37.71 -4.27
C THR A 75 -21.61 37.45 -2.85
N GLY A 76 -21.10 36.42 -2.16
CA GLY A 76 -21.56 36.01 -0.83
C GLY A 76 -22.91 35.26 -0.84
N ILE A 77 -23.48 35.00 -2.02
CA ILE A 77 -24.81 34.39 -2.13
C ILE A 77 -24.71 32.86 -2.02
N HIS A 78 -25.22 32.31 -0.91
CA HIS A 78 -25.26 30.87 -0.66
C HIS A 78 -26.66 30.24 -0.80
N TYR A 79 -27.67 31.03 -1.13
CA TYR A 79 -29.03 30.55 -1.35
C TYR A 79 -29.10 29.51 -2.49
N LYS A 80 -29.92 28.46 -2.31
CA LYS A 80 -30.12 27.31 -3.23
C LYS A 80 -28.85 26.63 -3.75
N LYS A 81 -27.74 26.75 -3.03
CA LYS A 81 -26.46 26.13 -3.42
C LYS A 81 -26.60 24.62 -3.65
N VAL A 82 -27.29 23.91 -2.77
CA VAL A 82 -27.41 22.45 -2.84
C VAL A 82 -28.18 22.02 -4.08
N GLU A 83 -29.31 22.65 -4.40
CA GLU A 83 -30.13 22.32 -5.59
C GLU A 83 -29.32 22.46 -6.89
N ILE A 84 -28.67 23.62 -7.07
CA ILE A 84 -27.90 23.93 -8.28
C ILE A 84 -26.67 23.04 -8.40
N ASP A 85 -25.88 22.91 -7.32
CA ASP A 85 -24.68 22.06 -7.34
C ASP A 85 -25.06 20.59 -7.58
N TYR A 86 -26.15 20.10 -6.95
CA TYR A 86 -26.59 18.71 -7.07
C TYR A 86 -26.94 18.34 -8.52
N SER A 87 -27.70 19.19 -9.22
CA SER A 87 -28.08 18.93 -10.62
C SER A 87 -26.86 18.77 -11.53
N ILE A 88 -25.87 19.66 -11.41
CA ILE A 88 -24.66 19.61 -12.24
C ILE A 88 -23.79 18.41 -11.86
N VAL A 89 -23.61 18.17 -10.55
CA VAL A 89 -22.84 17.01 -10.05
C VAL A 89 -23.48 15.68 -10.50
N HIS A 90 -24.81 15.58 -10.42
CA HIS A 90 -25.55 14.42 -10.91
C HIS A 90 -25.32 14.19 -12.40
N ARG A 91 -25.31 15.26 -13.20
CA ARG A 91 -24.99 15.20 -14.63
C ARG A 91 -23.57 14.69 -14.88
N ILE A 92 -22.58 15.18 -14.14
CA ILE A 92 -21.20 14.71 -14.23
C ILE A 92 -21.11 13.22 -13.90
N HIS A 93 -21.77 12.75 -12.84
CA HIS A 93 -21.84 11.32 -12.52
C HIS A 93 -22.55 10.49 -13.59
N ARG A 94 -23.61 11.02 -14.21
CA ARG A 94 -24.29 10.37 -15.34
C ARG A 94 -23.32 10.19 -16.51
N LEU A 95 -22.57 11.24 -16.87
CA LEU A 95 -21.59 11.19 -17.96
C LEU A 95 -20.46 10.21 -17.65
N TYR A 96 -19.93 10.21 -16.42
CA TYR A 96 -18.92 9.24 -15.99
C TYR A 96 -19.43 7.80 -16.09
N ARG A 97 -20.64 7.52 -15.59
CA ARG A 97 -21.25 6.18 -15.70
C ARG A 97 -21.39 5.73 -17.15
N GLN A 98 -21.79 6.64 -18.05
CA GLN A 98 -21.94 6.33 -19.48
C GLN A 98 -20.60 6.04 -20.17
N VAL A 99 -19.57 6.84 -19.91
CA VAL A 99 -18.25 6.63 -20.53
C VAL A 99 -17.59 5.37 -19.98
N ILE A 100 -17.67 5.15 -18.66
CA ILE A 100 -17.11 3.98 -18.00
C ILE A 100 -17.78 2.69 -18.50
N ALA A 101 -19.12 2.68 -18.61
CA ALA A 101 -19.83 1.49 -19.10
C ALA A 101 -19.40 1.05 -20.51
N ARG A 102 -18.94 1.99 -21.35
CA ARG A 102 -18.41 1.73 -22.70
C ARG A 102 -16.92 1.43 -22.72
N PHE A 103 -16.12 2.19 -21.98
CA PHE A 103 -14.66 2.12 -21.99
C PHE A 103 -14.14 1.54 -20.67
N GLN A 104 -14.64 0.37 -20.30
CA GLN A 104 -14.39 -0.26 -19.01
C GLN A 104 -12.91 -0.56 -18.77
N SER A 105 -12.14 -0.83 -19.83
CA SER A 105 -10.72 -1.20 -19.75
C SER A 105 -9.81 -0.04 -19.30
N ASP A 106 -10.28 1.19 -19.38
CA ASP A 106 -9.48 2.38 -19.10
C ASP A 106 -9.53 2.76 -17.62
N VAL A 107 -8.50 2.36 -16.89
CA VAL A 107 -8.36 2.61 -15.45
C VAL A 107 -8.30 4.12 -15.13
N GLU A 108 -7.75 4.95 -16.02
CA GLU A 108 -7.63 6.38 -15.77
C GLU A 108 -9.00 7.06 -15.68
N LEU A 109 -9.97 6.60 -16.48
CA LEU A 109 -11.36 7.10 -16.41
C LEU A 109 -11.97 6.86 -15.03
N TRP A 110 -11.84 5.64 -14.50
CA TRP A 110 -12.31 5.30 -13.16
C TRP A 110 -11.63 6.15 -12.09
N LEU A 111 -10.29 6.28 -12.15
CA LEU A 111 -9.53 7.10 -11.21
C LEU A 111 -9.94 8.57 -11.29
N SER A 112 -10.23 9.10 -12.48
CA SER A 112 -10.72 10.47 -12.65
C SER A 112 -12.11 10.70 -12.06
N HIS A 113 -13.00 9.69 -12.14
CA HIS A 113 -14.32 9.72 -11.51
C HIS A 113 -14.19 9.65 -9.98
N ILE A 114 -13.34 8.76 -9.47
CA ILE A 114 -13.03 8.65 -8.04
C ILE A 114 -12.48 9.99 -7.52
N LYS A 115 -11.47 10.57 -8.17
CA LYS A 115 -10.90 11.89 -7.81
C LYS A 115 -11.98 12.96 -7.70
N PHE A 116 -12.88 13.04 -8.69
CA PHE A 116 -13.99 13.99 -8.66
C PHE A 116 -14.94 13.76 -7.47
N SER A 117 -15.27 12.51 -7.15
CA SER A 117 -16.10 12.18 -5.98
C SER A 117 -15.39 12.45 -4.64
N LEU A 118 -14.05 12.31 -4.60
CA LEU A 118 -13.24 12.63 -3.42
C LEU A 118 -13.23 14.13 -3.12
N ASP A 119 -13.06 14.97 -4.14
CA ASP A 119 -13.09 16.43 -4.00
C ASP A 119 -14.41 16.95 -3.43
N ARG A 120 -15.48 16.16 -3.58
CA ARG A 120 -16.83 16.46 -3.06
C ARG A 120 -17.15 15.79 -1.73
N ASN A 121 -16.23 15.00 -1.19
CA ASN A 121 -16.39 14.22 0.05
C ASN A 121 -17.58 13.24 0.01
N GLU A 122 -17.92 12.70 -1.17
CA GLU A 122 -19.00 11.72 -1.35
C GLU A 122 -18.53 10.28 -1.08
N LYS A 123 -18.24 9.96 0.18
CA LYS A 123 -17.61 8.67 0.56
C LYS A 123 -18.39 7.44 0.07
N SER A 124 -19.70 7.40 0.28
CA SER A 124 -20.54 6.27 -0.16
C SER A 124 -20.53 6.08 -1.68
N HIS A 125 -20.39 7.16 -2.45
CA HIS A 125 -20.26 7.10 -3.90
C HIS A 125 -18.91 6.51 -4.30
N VAL A 126 -17.82 6.95 -3.64
CA VAL A 126 -16.48 6.44 -3.89
C VAL A 126 -16.39 4.93 -3.62
N SER A 127 -16.91 4.45 -2.48
CA SER A 127 -16.97 3.01 -2.18
C SER A 127 -17.67 2.21 -3.29
N ARG A 128 -18.78 2.75 -3.81
CA ARG A 128 -19.55 2.10 -4.90
C ARG A 128 -18.78 2.11 -6.22
N ILE A 129 -18.05 3.18 -6.54
CA ILE A 129 -17.20 3.23 -7.74
C ILE A 129 -16.04 2.24 -7.61
N PHE A 130 -15.38 2.16 -6.45
CA PHE A 130 -14.34 1.15 -6.20
C PHE A 130 -14.88 -0.28 -6.34
N ALA A 131 -16.06 -0.57 -5.80
CA ALA A 131 -16.68 -1.88 -5.95
C ALA A 131 -16.91 -2.25 -7.43
N GLN A 132 -17.36 -1.29 -8.25
CA GLN A 132 -17.53 -1.48 -9.70
C GLN A 132 -16.19 -1.63 -10.44
N LEU A 133 -15.20 -0.80 -10.10
CA LEU A 133 -13.85 -0.86 -10.66
C LEU A 133 -13.22 -2.23 -10.44
N LEU A 134 -13.32 -2.76 -9.22
CA LEU A 134 -12.73 -4.05 -8.86
C LEU A 134 -13.44 -5.25 -9.47
N GLN A 135 -14.73 -5.12 -9.83
CA GLN A 135 -15.44 -6.16 -10.58
C GLN A 135 -14.88 -6.30 -12.00
N VAL A 136 -14.53 -5.18 -12.65
CA VAL A 136 -13.95 -5.18 -14.00
C VAL A 136 -12.45 -5.52 -13.97
N HIS A 137 -11.70 -4.93 -13.03
CA HIS A 137 -10.24 -5.04 -12.96
C HIS A 137 -9.77 -5.92 -11.79
N SER A 138 -10.40 -7.08 -11.61
CA SER A 138 -10.10 -7.98 -10.50
C SER A 138 -8.66 -8.50 -10.48
N LYS A 139 -8.01 -8.59 -11.65
CA LYS A 139 -6.64 -9.11 -11.81
C LYS A 139 -5.52 -8.10 -11.47
N ASN A 140 -5.84 -6.83 -11.21
CA ASN A 140 -4.83 -5.82 -10.91
C ASN A 140 -4.70 -5.63 -9.38
N PRO A 141 -3.62 -6.10 -8.73
CA PRO A 141 -3.46 -5.99 -7.28
C PRO A 141 -3.37 -4.55 -6.77
N ASP A 142 -2.81 -3.62 -7.56
CA ASP A 142 -2.61 -2.23 -7.13
C ASP A 142 -3.94 -1.52 -6.90
N LEU A 143 -4.98 -1.88 -7.66
CA LEU A 143 -6.31 -1.33 -7.49
C LEU A 143 -6.98 -1.83 -6.20
N TRP A 144 -6.72 -3.08 -5.82
CA TRP A 144 -7.18 -3.62 -4.53
C TRP A 144 -6.52 -2.90 -3.36
N ILE A 145 -5.20 -2.69 -3.45
CA ILE A 145 -4.43 -1.94 -2.44
C ILE A 145 -4.97 -0.50 -2.34
N LEU A 146 -5.17 0.16 -3.47
CA LEU A 146 -5.70 1.53 -3.51
C LEU A 146 -7.09 1.64 -2.88
N ALA A 147 -7.99 0.72 -3.22
CA ALA A 147 -9.35 0.72 -2.68
C ALA A 147 -9.36 0.46 -1.16
N ALA A 148 -8.60 -0.54 -0.69
CA ALA A 148 -8.49 -0.87 0.71
C ALA A 148 -7.83 0.25 1.53
N LYS A 149 -6.76 0.87 0.99
CA LYS A 149 -6.12 2.04 1.61
C LYS A 149 -7.11 3.19 1.78
N TRP A 150 -7.88 3.49 0.75
CA TRP A 150 -8.88 4.56 0.81
C TRP A 150 -10.00 4.26 1.84
N GLU A 151 -10.53 3.03 1.88
CA GLU A 151 -11.53 2.63 2.87
C GLU A 151 -10.99 2.75 4.32
N PHE A 152 -9.73 2.39 4.53
CA PHE A 152 -9.08 2.45 5.83
C PHE A 152 -8.76 3.89 6.29
N GLU A 153 -8.21 4.72 5.42
CA GLU A 153 -7.73 6.06 5.75
C GLU A 153 -8.85 7.12 5.68
N ASN A 154 -9.62 7.14 4.60
CA ASN A 154 -10.61 8.18 4.34
C ASN A 154 -12.00 7.83 4.84
N ASN A 155 -12.44 6.58 4.63
CA ASN A 155 -13.76 6.12 5.07
C ASN A 155 -13.78 5.68 6.55
N LYS A 156 -12.60 5.41 7.13
CA LYS A 156 -12.42 4.91 8.51
C LYS A 156 -13.13 3.58 8.77
N ASN A 157 -13.26 2.74 7.73
CA ASN A 157 -13.89 1.43 7.82
C ASN A 157 -12.85 0.32 7.66
N ALA A 158 -12.29 -0.13 8.78
CA ALA A 158 -11.25 -1.16 8.79
C ALA A 158 -11.77 -2.53 8.35
N ASP A 159 -13.01 -2.87 8.71
CA ASP A 159 -13.61 -4.15 8.33
C ASP A 159 -13.82 -4.25 6.82
N ASN A 160 -14.31 -3.17 6.20
CA ASN A 160 -14.44 -3.14 4.74
C ASN A 160 -13.06 -3.23 4.06
N ALA A 161 -12.06 -2.49 4.55
CA ALA A 161 -10.69 -2.58 4.04
C ALA A 161 -10.13 -4.02 4.13
N ARG A 162 -10.37 -4.72 5.24
CA ARG A 162 -9.99 -6.12 5.44
C ARG A 162 -10.70 -7.04 4.45
N THR A 163 -12.01 -6.87 4.24
CA THR A 163 -12.75 -7.67 3.26
C THR A 163 -12.24 -7.46 1.84
N LEU A 164 -11.85 -6.23 1.48
CA LEU A 164 -11.25 -5.91 0.19
C LEU A 164 -9.90 -6.58 0.02
N MET A 165 -8.99 -6.51 1.00
CA MET A 165 -7.70 -7.20 0.92
C MET A 165 -7.85 -8.72 0.81
N GLN A 166 -8.72 -9.32 1.63
CA GLN A 166 -8.97 -10.75 1.59
C GLN A 166 -9.55 -11.19 0.23
N ARG A 167 -10.48 -10.41 -0.33
CA ARG A 167 -11.00 -10.66 -1.69
C ARG A 167 -9.90 -10.47 -2.75
N GLY A 168 -9.08 -9.44 -2.63
CA GLY A 168 -7.95 -9.18 -3.50
C GLY A 168 -6.97 -10.36 -3.53
N LEU A 169 -6.68 -10.96 -2.36
CA LEU A 169 -5.79 -12.12 -2.23
C LEU A 169 -6.38 -13.38 -2.88
N ARG A 170 -7.72 -13.54 -2.85
CA ARG A 170 -8.40 -14.63 -3.56
C ARG A 170 -8.26 -14.50 -5.08
N PHE A 171 -8.35 -13.27 -5.61
CA PHE A 171 -8.17 -13.03 -7.05
C PHE A 171 -6.70 -13.04 -7.48
N ASN A 172 -5.80 -12.56 -6.63
CA ASN A 172 -4.38 -12.35 -6.94
C ASN A 172 -3.45 -12.97 -5.89
N PRO A 173 -3.47 -14.30 -5.70
CA PRO A 173 -2.69 -14.96 -4.64
C PRO A 173 -1.17 -14.81 -4.84
N ALA A 174 -0.73 -14.67 -6.10
CA ALA A 174 0.67 -14.52 -6.47
C ALA A 174 1.23 -13.09 -6.23
N SER A 175 0.40 -12.12 -5.82
CA SER A 175 0.86 -10.75 -5.59
C SER A 175 1.49 -10.58 -4.20
N LYS A 176 2.82 -10.54 -4.15
CA LYS A 176 3.61 -10.25 -2.94
C LYS A 176 3.29 -8.87 -2.34
N ALA A 177 3.08 -7.87 -3.19
CA ALA A 177 2.75 -6.51 -2.76
C ALA A 177 1.44 -6.47 -1.95
N LEU A 178 0.44 -7.27 -2.35
CA LEU A 178 -0.84 -7.32 -1.67
C LEU A 178 -0.73 -7.92 -0.26
N TRP A 179 0.09 -8.96 -0.08
CA TRP A 179 0.38 -9.53 1.23
C TRP A 179 1.09 -8.54 2.16
N LEU A 180 2.09 -7.82 1.64
CA LEU A 180 2.83 -6.82 2.41
C LEU A 180 1.93 -5.65 2.84
N GLU A 181 1.12 -5.14 1.92
CA GLU A 181 0.20 -4.04 2.23
C GLU A 181 -0.93 -4.50 3.15
N TYR A 182 -1.38 -5.76 3.06
CA TYR A 182 -2.35 -6.29 4.00
C TYR A 182 -1.76 -6.40 5.42
N TYR A 183 -0.55 -6.94 5.54
CA TYR A 183 0.18 -7.00 6.82
C TYR A 183 0.40 -5.60 7.41
N ARG A 184 0.86 -4.64 6.59
CA ARG A 184 1.05 -3.24 7.00
C ARG A 184 -0.26 -2.63 7.51
N MET A 185 -1.37 -2.84 6.79
CA MET A 185 -2.67 -2.29 7.18
C MET A 185 -3.17 -2.83 8.52
N GLU A 186 -3.01 -4.13 8.77
CA GLU A 186 -3.40 -4.73 10.06
C GLU A 186 -2.57 -4.17 11.21
N LEU A 187 -1.26 -3.96 11.03
CA LEU A 187 -0.42 -3.32 12.06
C LEU A 187 -0.82 -1.86 12.31
N LEU A 188 -1.09 -1.09 11.26
CA LEU A 188 -1.61 0.28 11.38
C LEU A 188 -2.96 0.32 12.11
N PHE A 189 -3.82 -0.67 11.91
CA PHE A 189 -5.09 -0.79 12.62
C PHE A 189 -4.86 -0.99 14.12
N VAL A 190 -3.97 -1.92 14.48
CA VAL A 190 -3.60 -2.20 15.88
C VAL A 190 -2.97 -0.97 16.55
N GLU A 191 -2.10 -0.25 15.85
CA GLU A 191 -1.49 0.97 16.37
C GLU A 191 -2.55 2.06 16.66
N LYS A 192 -3.50 2.25 15.74
CA LYS A 192 -4.63 3.17 15.95
C LYS A 192 -5.47 2.77 17.17
N LEU A 193 -5.67 1.47 17.36
CA LEU A 193 -6.45 0.93 18.46
C LEU A 193 -5.74 1.17 19.81
N ARG A 194 -4.44 0.89 19.88
CA ARG A 194 -3.59 1.17 21.06
C ARG A 194 -3.61 2.65 21.45
N LYS A 195 -3.39 3.55 20.48
CA LYS A 195 -3.45 5.01 20.73
C LYS A 195 -4.82 5.46 21.21
N ARG A 196 -5.90 4.87 20.67
CA ARG A 196 -7.27 5.17 21.13
C ARG A 196 -7.47 4.72 22.59
N ARG A 197 -6.98 3.54 22.96
CA ARG A 197 -7.06 3.01 24.33
C ARG A 197 -6.28 3.88 25.32
N GLU A 198 -5.05 4.26 24.99
CA GLU A 198 -4.23 5.15 25.82
C GLU A 198 -4.94 6.49 26.09
N LEU A 199 -5.60 7.05 25.07
CA LEU A 199 -6.40 8.27 25.22
C LEU A 199 -7.62 8.07 26.12
N LEU A 200 -8.38 6.97 25.98
CA LEU A 200 -9.56 6.69 26.82
C LEU A 200 -9.20 6.44 28.28
N GLN A 201 -8.06 5.78 28.52
CA GLN A 201 -7.49 5.58 29.85
C GLN A 201 -7.15 6.90 30.52
N SER A 202 -6.55 7.84 29.77
CA SER A 202 -6.22 9.17 30.27
C SER A 202 -7.46 10.01 30.65
N THR A 203 -8.61 9.75 30.01
CA THR A 203 -9.86 10.48 30.27
C THR A 203 -10.79 9.79 31.27
N GLY A 204 -10.39 8.65 31.84
CA GLY A 204 -11.18 7.92 32.84
C GLY A 204 -12.45 7.25 32.29
N MET A 205 -12.57 7.10 30.97
CA MET A 205 -13.72 6.52 30.29
C MET A 205 -13.37 5.14 29.69
N ASP A 206 -12.91 4.19 30.52
CA ASP A 206 -12.68 2.81 30.07
C ASP A 206 -13.98 2.00 30.23
N GLN A 207 -14.70 1.81 29.13
CA GLN A 207 -15.90 0.94 29.06
C GLN A 207 -15.76 -0.27 28.13
N ASN A 208 -14.66 -0.39 27.38
CA ASN A 208 -14.47 -1.49 26.42
C ASN A 208 -13.25 -2.35 26.78
N GLU A 209 -13.51 -3.61 27.15
CA GLU A 209 -12.50 -4.67 27.18
C GLU A 209 -12.13 -5.07 25.75
N GLU A 210 -11.28 -4.28 25.10
CA GLU A 210 -10.61 -4.74 23.87
C GLU A 210 -9.61 -5.84 24.23
N SER A 211 -9.83 -7.05 23.68
CA SER A 211 -8.99 -8.23 23.95
C SER A 211 -7.51 -7.96 23.69
N SER A 212 -6.63 -8.33 24.63
CA SER A 212 -5.19 -8.12 24.51
C SER A 212 -4.59 -8.77 23.26
N GLU A 213 -5.19 -9.86 22.78
CA GLU A 213 -4.79 -10.58 21.57
C GLU A 213 -4.90 -9.73 20.30
N VAL A 214 -5.96 -8.93 20.17
CA VAL A 214 -6.12 -8.00 19.04
C VAL A 214 -5.03 -6.94 19.11
N LEU A 215 -4.72 -6.45 20.32
CA LEU A 215 -3.67 -5.47 20.53
C LEU A 215 -2.28 -6.04 20.24
N ASN A 216 -2.06 -7.35 20.37
CA ASN A 216 -0.81 -8.01 20.00
C ASN A 216 -0.67 -8.30 18.49
N GLY A 217 -1.64 -7.89 17.67
CA GLY A 217 -1.55 -8.02 16.23
C GLY A 217 -1.59 -9.46 15.72
N VAL A 218 -2.31 -10.35 16.40
CA VAL A 218 -2.46 -11.77 16.02
C VAL A 218 -2.89 -11.93 14.55
N ILE A 219 -3.76 -11.05 14.04
CA ILE A 219 -4.18 -11.08 12.64
C ILE A 219 -2.97 -10.86 11.71
N ALA A 220 -2.12 -9.87 12.00
CA ALA A 220 -0.91 -9.63 11.20
C ALA A 220 0.04 -10.84 11.24
N GLN A 221 0.18 -11.49 12.40
CA GLN A 221 0.97 -12.73 12.52
C GLN A 221 0.40 -13.86 11.64
N ILE A 222 -0.93 -14.03 11.61
CA ILE A 222 -1.60 -15.01 10.74
C ILE A 222 -1.36 -14.67 9.27
N VAL A 223 -1.49 -13.39 8.89
CA VAL A 223 -1.23 -12.92 7.51
C VAL A 223 0.20 -13.25 7.10
N TYR A 224 1.18 -12.98 7.97
CA TYR A 224 2.58 -13.33 7.71
C TYR A 224 2.77 -14.84 7.49
N ARG A 225 2.24 -15.68 8.41
CA ARG A 225 2.33 -17.14 8.27
C ARG A 225 1.72 -17.63 6.95
N LYS A 226 0.54 -17.13 6.60
CA LYS A 226 -0.14 -17.48 5.34
C LYS A 226 0.61 -16.96 4.11
N ALA A 227 1.30 -15.83 4.21
CA ALA A 227 2.16 -15.34 3.14
C ALA A 227 3.37 -16.27 2.91
N LEU A 228 3.97 -16.82 3.98
CA LEU A 228 5.06 -17.81 3.86
C LEU A 228 4.58 -19.13 3.24
N GLU A 229 3.38 -19.60 3.61
CA GLU A 229 2.75 -20.76 2.97
C GLU A 229 2.48 -20.54 1.47
N ALA A 230 2.12 -19.30 1.08
CA ALA A 230 1.85 -18.96 -0.32
C ALA A 230 3.11 -18.84 -1.19
N PHE A 231 4.25 -18.47 -0.60
CA PHE A 231 5.54 -18.35 -1.29
C PHE A 231 6.63 -19.18 -0.59
N PRO A 232 6.53 -20.52 -0.64
CA PRO A 232 7.52 -21.38 -0.04
C PRO A 232 8.88 -21.16 -0.73
N GLY A 233 9.94 -21.01 0.05
CA GLY A 233 11.30 -20.89 -0.49
C GLY A 233 11.76 -19.46 -0.84
N ASP A 234 10.90 -18.44 -0.76
CA ASP A 234 11.29 -17.06 -1.05
C ASP A 234 11.70 -16.28 0.22
N LEU A 235 12.98 -16.43 0.59
CA LEU A 235 13.54 -15.71 1.74
C LEU A 235 13.48 -14.19 1.54
N LYS A 236 13.70 -13.66 0.33
CA LYS A 236 13.70 -12.21 0.09
C LYS A 236 12.33 -11.61 0.37
N PHE A 237 11.28 -12.29 -0.05
CA PHE A 237 9.91 -11.90 0.28
C PHE A 237 9.65 -12.02 1.79
N ALA A 238 10.05 -13.10 2.44
CA ALA A 238 9.88 -13.27 3.87
C ALA A 238 10.57 -12.17 4.70
N LEU A 239 11.78 -11.77 4.30
CA LEU A 239 12.54 -10.67 4.91
C LEU A 239 11.90 -9.30 4.67
N SER A 240 11.11 -9.12 3.60
CA SER A 240 10.48 -7.83 3.28
C SER A 240 9.39 -7.40 4.29
N PHE A 241 8.93 -8.31 5.15
CA PHE A 241 8.02 -7.99 6.27
C PHE A 241 8.74 -7.34 7.46
N LEU A 242 10.03 -7.62 7.66
CA LEU A 242 10.78 -7.16 8.83
C LEU A 242 10.88 -5.62 8.90
N PRO A 243 11.19 -4.90 7.80
CA PRO A 243 11.17 -3.43 7.82
C PRO A 243 9.81 -2.85 8.19
N VAL A 244 8.71 -3.53 7.84
CA VAL A 244 7.36 -3.09 8.22
C VAL A 244 7.11 -3.36 9.69
N CYS A 245 7.50 -4.53 10.20
CA CYS A 245 7.39 -4.92 11.60
C CYS A 245 8.12 -3.92 12.52
N ARG A 246 9.34 -3.51 12.13
CA ARG A 246 10.19 -2.55 12.88
C ARG A 246 9.61 -1.14 13.02
N LEU A 247 8.60 -0.78 12.24
CA LEU A 247 7.92 0.52 12.39
C LEU A 247 7.05 0.58 13.65
N PHE A 248 6.81 -0.56 14.32
CA PHE A 248 5.89 -0.67 15.43
C PHE A 248 6.58 -1.27 16.66
N ASP A 249 6.78 -0.47 17.70
CA ASP A 249 7.52 -0.85 18.92
C ASP A 249 6.98 -2.13 19.58
N PHE A 250 5.67 -2.30 19.52
CA PHE A 250 5.00 -3.42 20.16
C PHE A 250 5.21 -4.78 19.48
N MET A 251 5.76 -4.78 18.26
CA MET A 251 6.04 -6.00 17.49
C MET A 251 7.45 -6.54 17.74
N SER A 252 8.18 -6.02 18.73
CA SER A 252 9.56 -6.43 19.02
C SER A 252 9.69 -7.94 19.32
N LYS A 253 8.75 -8.50 20.07
CA LYS A 253 8.71 -9.95 20.41
C LYS A 253 8.39 -10.78 19.17
N GLU A 254 7.46 -10.30 18.35
CA GLU A 254 7.07 -10.95 17.11
C GLU A 254 8.21 -10.91 16.08
N GLU A 255 9.03 -9.85 16.03
CA GLU A 255 10.21 -9.81 15.18
C GLU A 255 11.19 -10.93 15.56
N GLU A 256 11.44 -11.15 16.85
CA GLU A 256 12.26 -12.28 17.33
C GLU A 256 11.68 -13.62 16.90
N ALA A 257 10.38 -13.83 17.12
CA ALA A 257 9.69 -15.04 16.68
C ALA A 257 9.71 -15.23 15.15
N MET A 258 9.68 -14.15 14.37
CA MET A 258 9.86 -14.19 12.92
C MET A 258 11.26 -14.69 12.54
N PHE A 259 12.31 -14.21 13.21
CA PHE A 259 13.67 -14.70 12.96
C PHE A 259 13.82 -16.17 13.32
N GLU A 260 13.32 -16.60 14.48
CA GLU A 260 13.30 -18.02 14.86
C GLU A 260 12.57 -18.88 13.82
N GLY A 261 11.40 -18.42 13.37
CA GLY A 261 10.66 -19.07 12.29
C GLY A 261 11.45 -19.14 10.99
N LEU A 262 12.13 -18.07 10.59
CA LEU A 262 12.97 -18.05 9.39
C LEU A 262 14.18 -18.97 9.50
N GLU A 263 14.77 -19.14 10.68
CA GLU A 263 15.86 -20.09 10.91
C GLU A 263 15.42 -21.53 10.73
N THR A 264 14.20 -21.87 11.15
CA THR A 264 13.64 -23.21 10.90
C THR A 264 13.34 -23.47 9.43
N LEU A 265 12.90 -22.44 8.69
CA LEU A 265 12.52 -22.56 7.28
C LEU A 265 13.71 -22.45 6.32
N PHE A 266 14.70 -21.62 6.64
CA PHE A 266 15.86 -21.29 5.81
C PHE A 266 17.20 -21.44 6.58
N PRO A 267 17.47 -22.60 7.21
CA PRO A 267 18.65 -22.77 8.06
C PRO A 267 19.98 -22.54 7.35
N PHE A 268 20.03 -22.77 6.03
CA PHE A 268 21.26 -22.75 5.23
C PHE A 268 21.42 -21.51 4.35
N ASP A 269 20.45 -20.60 4.31
CA ASP A 269 20.54 -19.43 3.43
C ASP A 269 21.46 -18.35 4.04
N PRO A 270 22.59 -18.01 3.40
CA PRO A 270 23.54 -17.04 3.94
C PRO A 270 22.94 -15.65 4.17
N ASN A 271 21.93 -15.26 3.39
CA ASN A 271 21.32 -13.93 3.49
C ASN A 271 20.54 -13.76 4.81
N LEU A 272 19.95 -14.83 5.33
CA LEU A 272 19.24 -14.81 6.61
C LEU A 272 20.21 -14.47 7.74
N TRP A 273 21.34 -15.17 7.78
CA TRP A 273 22.39 -14.99 8.78
C TRP A 273 23.06 -13.62 8.67
N GLU A 274 23.21 -13.09 7.45
CA GLU A 274 23.66 -11.71 7.23
C GLU A 274 22.73 -10.70 7.89
N VAL A 275 21.42 -10.80 7.66
CA VAL A 275 20.42 -9.89 8.23
C VAL A 275 20.33 -10.03 9.75
N LYS A 276 20.38 -11.26 10.28
CA LYS A 276 20.41 -11.53 11.72
C LYS A 276 21.65 -10.90 12.37
N ALA A 277 22.83 -11.08 11.76
CA ALA A 277 24.06 -10.47 12.24
C ALA A 277 23.99 -8.94 12.21
N LYS A 278 23.46 -8.33 11.14
CA LYS A 278 23.26 -6.86 11.07
C LYS A 278 22.34 -6.35 12.17
N ARG A 279 21.21 -7.01 12.42
CA ARG A 279 20.28 -6.66 13.52
C ARG A 279 20.98 -6.66 14.86
N GLN A 280 21.76 -7.71 15.18
CA GLN A 280 22.45 -7.79 16.47
C GLN A 280 23.51 -6.69 16.63
N LEU A 281 24.18 -6.29 15.55
CA LEU A 281 25.14 -5.17 15.55
C LEU A 281 24.49 -3.79 15.75
N GLU A 282 23.19 -3.67 15.44
CA GLU A 282 22.39 -2.47 15.67
C GLU A 282 21.89 -2.40 17.12
N ILE A 283 21.54 -3.54 17.73
CA ILE A 283 21.04 -3.65 19.10
C ILE A 283 22.17 -3.56 20.14
N ASP A 284 23.26 -4.33 19.98
CA ASP A 284 24.33 -4.43 20.96
C ASP A 284 25.51 -3.50 20.61
N GLN A 285 25.58 -2.35 21.30
CA GLN A 285 26.67 -1.38 21.12
C GLN A 285 27.96 -1.77 21.87
N GLU A 286 27.88 -2.67 22.86
CA GLU A 286 28.98 -2.90 23.82
C GLU A 286 30.01 -3.94 23.36
N ASN A 287 29.61 -5.07 22.75
CA ASN A 287 30.55 -6.10 22.28
C ASN A 287 30.16 -6.78 20.94
N PRO A 288 30.28 -6.05 19.81
CA PRO A 288 29.82 -6.52 18.49
C PRO A 288 30.54 -7.77 17.94
N LEU A 289 31.82 -7.97 18.31
CA LEU A 289 32.67 -9.04 17.78
C LEU A 289 32.40 -10.41 18.41
N GLU A 290 32.15 -10.47 19.71
CA GLU A 290 31.89 -11.73 20.42
C GLU A 290 30.53 -12.32 20.01
N MET A 291 29.53 -11.45 19.84
CA MET A 291 28.19 -11.84 19.40
C MET A 291 28.17 -12.26 17.93
N PHE A 292 28.92 -11.57 17.06
CA PHE A 292 29.12 -12.02 15.69
C PHE A 292 29.78 -13.41 15.66
N HIS A 293 30.76 -13.65 16.53
CA HIS A 293 31.39 -14.97 16.64
C HIS A 293 30.40 -16.05 17.07
N LYS A 294 29.49 -15.77 18.01
CA LYS A 294 28.42 -16.70 18.43
C LYS A 294 27.43 -17.00 17.29
N ILE A 295 26.93 -15.99 16.58
CA ILE A 295 26.02 -16.17 15.43
C ILE A 295 26.73 -16.96 14.31
N PHE A 296 28.00 -16.65 14.07
CA PHE A 296 28.82 -17.36 13.09
C PHE A 296 29.05 -18.82 13.49
N GLN A 297 29.34 -19.09 14.77
CA GLN A 297 29.45 -20.46 15.29
C GLN A 297 28.15 -21.23 15.06
N GLN A 298 26.99 -20.67 15.44
CA GLN A 298 25.67 -21.27 15.23
C GLN A 298 25.40 -21.58 13.75
N ALA A 299 25.69 -20.64 12.86
CA ALA A 299 25.58 -20.83 11.43
C ALA A 299 26.48 -21.98 10.93
N THR A 300 27.75 -22.01 11.35
CA THR A 300 28.68 -23.08 10.93
C THR A 300 28.32 -24.44 11.52
N GLU A 301 27.78 -24.51 12.73
CA GLU A 301 27.29 -25.74 13.34
C GLU A 301 26.08 -26.30 12.60
N ASN A 302 25.15 -25.43 12.19
CA ASN A 302 23.99 -25.84 11.40
C ASN A 302 24.40 -26.43 10.05
N VAL A 303 25.37 -25.81 9.35
CA VAL A 303 25.91 -26.33 8.09
C VAL A 303 26.66 -27.66 8.29
N LYS A 304 27.41 -27.81 9.39
CA LYS A 304 28.09 -29.07 9.75
C LYS A 304 27.10 -30.21 10.04
N ARG A 305 26.03 -29.94 10.80
CA ARG A 305 25.00 -30.92 11.16
C ARG A 305 24.25 -31.46 9.94
N ALA A 306 24.07 -30.65 8.91
CA ALA A 306 23.35 -31.03 7.70
C ALA A 306 24.15 -31.92 6.72
N LYS A 307 25.41 -32.27 7.04
CA LYS A 307 26.32 -33.03 6.17
C LYS A 307 26.44 -32.44 4.75
N ILE A 308 26.23 -31.13 4.57
CA ILE A 308 26.31 -30.43 3.26
C ILE A 308 27.78 -30.36 2.78
N TYR A 309 28.74 -30.65 3.65
CA TYR A 309 30.15 -30.83 3.33
C TYR A 309 30.51 -32.31 3.14
N THR A 310 30.03 -32.95 2.08
CA THR A 310 30.73 -34.06 1.43
C THR A 310 30.30 -34.09 -0.04
N PRO A 311 31.17 -33.86 -1.07
CA PRO A 311 32.62 -33.67 -1.09
C PRO A 311 33.02 -32.36 -1.80
N VAL A 312 33.36 -31.30 -1.05
CA VAL A 312 34.05 -30.11 -1.61
C VAL A 312 35.57 -30.20 -1.39
N LEU A 313 36.01 -31.14 -0.54
CA LEU A 313 37.42 -31.36 -0.23
C LEU A 313 38.19 -32.11 -1.33
N GLU A 314 37.51 -32.81 -2.25
CA GLU A 314 38.19 -33.58 -3.31
C GLU A 314 38.38 -32.83 -4.63
N THR A 315 37.62 -31.76 -4.91
CA THR A 315 37.64 -31.12 -6.24
C THR A 315 38.20 -29.70 -6.28
N GLY A 316 38.59 -29.11 -5.15
CA GLY A 316 39.33 -27.83 -5.13
C GLY A 316 38.58 -26.61 -5.72
N VAL A 317 37.30 -26.74 -6.06
CA VAL A 317 36.47 -25.64 -6.54
C VAL A 317 35.51 -25.23 -5.42
N PRO A 318 35.55 -23.98 -4.92
CA PRO A 318 34.59 -23.51 -3.93
C PRO A 318 33.20 -23.59 -4.55
N GLY A 319 32.40 -24.55 -4.08
CA GLY A 319 31.00 -24.68 -4.47
C GLY A 319 30.27 -23.36 -4.22
N ILE A 320 29.25 -23.08 -5.02
CA ILE A 320 28.47 -21.82 -5.05
C ILE A 320 28.03 -21.37 -3.64
N MET A 321 27.78 -22.32 -2.72
CA MET A 321 27.46 -22.04 -1.31
C MET A 321 28.65 -21.57 -0.46
N GLY A 322 29.83 -22.17 -0.59
CA GLY A 322 31.04 -21.73 0.13
C GLY A 322 31.46 -20.31 -0.25
N ALA A 323 31.34 -19.97 -1.53
CA ALA A 323 31.56 -18.61 -2.02
C ALA A 323 30.55 -17.60 -1.46
N SER A 324 29.30 -18.00 -1.20
CA SER A 324 28.27 -17.12 -0.63
C SER A 324 28.48 -16.84 0.86
N TRP A 325 28.92 -17.83 1.64
CA TRP A 325 29.30 -17.63 3.04
C TRP A 325 30.57 -16.79 3.18
N VAL A 326 31.55 -17.00 2.30
CA VAL A 326 32.76 -16.17 2.19
C VAL A 326 32.40 -14.75 1.73
N ARG A 327 31.42 -14.57 0.83
CA ARG A 327 30.92 -13.26 0.41
C ARG A 327 30.18 -12.52 1.53
N CYS A 328 29.38 -13.22 2.33
CA CYS A 328 28.75 -12.68 3.55
C CYS A 328 29.82 -12.21 4.55
N LEU A 329 30.87 -13.02 4.78
CA LEU A 329 32.04 -12.63 5.57
C LEU A 329 32.73 -11.38 4.99
N LEU A 330 32.96 -11.34 3.68
CA LEU A 330 33.62 -10.23 2.98
C LEU A 330 32.77 -8.95 2.87
N GLN A 331 31.44 -9.03 2.87
CA GLN A 331 30.54 -7.87 2.86
C GLN A 331 30.30 -7.30 4.26
N MET A 332 30.37 -8.13 5.30
CA MET A 332 30.31 -7.71 6.70
C MET A 332 31.66 -7.17 7.18
N LEU A 333 32.78 -7.66 6.63
CA LEU A 333 34.13 -7.18 6.95
C LEU A 333 34.27 -5.65 6.81
N PRO A 334 33.76 -4.94 5.78
CA PRO A 334 33.75 -3.47 5.71
C PRO A 334 32.98 -2.77 6.84
N CYS A 335 31.85 -3.32 7.28
CA CYS A 335 31.04 -2.78 8.38
C CYS A 335 31.77 -2.95 9.71
N VAL A 336 32.37 -4.13 9.91
CA VAL A 336 33.20 -4.41 11.09
C VAL A 336 34.54 -3.66 11.00
N ARG A 337 35.10 -3.41 9.81
CA ARG A 337 36.35 -2.67 9.54
C ARG A 337 36.20 -1.15 9.69
N ARG A 338 35.01 -0.59 9.41
CA ARG A 338 34.68 0.82 9.73
C ARG A 338 34.60 1.08 11.23
N ARG A 339 34.13 0.12 12.05
CA ARG A 339 34.13 0.21 13.52
C ARG A 339 35.43 -0.29 14.18
N MET A 340 36.13 -1.27 13.59
CA MET A 340 37.40 -1.85 14.10
C MET A 340 38.62 -0.95 13.96
N MET A 341 38.58 0.11 13.14
CA MET A 341 39.68 1.09 13.09
C MET A 341 39.85 1.90 14.38
N GLN A 342 38.95 1.78 15.36
CA GLN A 342 39.05 2.50 16.63
C GLN A 342 39.73 1.72 17.78
N THR A 343 39.94 0.40 17.68
CA THR A 343 40.61 -0.36 18.76
C THR A 343 41.60 -1.41 18.26
N ARG A 344 42.85 -1.30 18.74
CA ARG A 344 44.00 -2.15 18.41
C ARG A 344 43.77 -3.65 18.73
N LEU A 345 42.88 -3.94 19.68
CA LEU A 345 42.50 -5.29 20.09
C LEU A 345 41.65 -6.02 19.04
N GLY A 346 40.77 -5.29 18.33
CA GLY A 346 39.89 -5.86 17.30
C GLY A 346 40.66 -6.39 16.10
N MET A 347 41.73 -5.68 15.69
CA MET A 347 42.62 -6.13 14.62
C MET A 347 43.37 -7.41 14.99
N GLN A 348 43.80 -7.56 16.25
CA GLN A 348 44.54 -8.75 16.69
C GLN A 348 43.64 -10.00 16.79
N LEU A 349 42.39 -9.83 17.23
CA LEU A 349 41.40 -10.91 17.29
C LEU A 349 40.90 -11.33 15.90
N ALA A 350 40.67 -10.37 15.00
CA ALA A 350 40.30 -10.66 13.61
C ALA A 350 41.45 -11.35 12.86
N ALA A 351 42.70 -10.91 13.05
CA ALA A 351 43.87 -11.56 12.48
C ALA A 351 44.05 -12.98 13.03
N ARG A 352 43.93 -13.20 14.35
CA ARG A 352 43.99 -14.54 14.94
C ARG A 352 42.89 -15.46 14.44
N LEU A 353 41.65 -14.98 14.35
CA LEU A 353 40.52 -15.80 13.89
C LEU A 353 40.62 -16.18 12.40
N ILE A 354 41.19 -15.30 11.57
CA ILE A 354 41.47 -15.60 10.16
C ILE A 354 42.65 -16.57 10.04
N ILE A 355 43.71 -16.38 10.84
CA ILE A 355 44.89 -17.25 10.86
C ILE A 355 44.55 -18.66 11.40
N ASP A 356 43.73 -18.76 12.45
CA ASP A 356 43.28 -20.04 13.02
C ASP A 356 42.30 -20.79 12.07
N LYS A 357 41.54 -20.06 11.24
CA LYS A 357 40.73 -20.67 10.18
C LYS A 357 41.58 -21.13 9.00
N LEU A 358 42.60 -20.36 8.61
CA LEU A 358 43.51 -20.73 7.52
C LEU A 358 44.43 -21.88 7.89
N SER A 359 44.85 -21.98 9.16
CA SER A 359 45.66 -23.09 9.66
C SER A 359 44.86 -24.39 9.82
N SER A 360 43.57 -24.29 10.19
CA SER A 360 42.65 -25.45 10.24
C SER A 360 42.16 -25.90 8.85
N LEU A 361 42.32 -25.08 7.81
CA LEU A 361 42.06 -25.44 6.41
C LEU A 361 43.30 -25.98 5.67
N GLY A 362 44.49 -25.90 6.27
CA GLY A 362 45.75 -26.34 5.67
C GLY A 362 46.27 -27.71 6.15
N ASN A 363 45.56 -28.38 7.07
CA ASN A 363 46.05 -29.62 7.71
C ASN A 363 45.05 -30.80 7.68
N THR A 364 44.03 -30.75 6.83
CA THR A 364 43.16 -31.87 6.41
C THR A 364 42.53 -31.52 5.08
#